data_AF-A0AAE1QD22-F1
#
_entry.id   AF-A0AAE1QD22-F1
#
_cell.length_a   1.000
_cell.length_b   1.000
_cell.length_c   1.000
_cell.angle_alpha   90.00
_cell.angle_beta   90.00
_cell.angle_gamma   90.00
#
_symmetry.space_group_name_H-M   'P 1'
#
loop_
_entity.id
_entity.type
_entity.pdbx_description
1 polymer ?
#
loop_
_entity_poly.entity_id
_entity_poly.type
_entity_poly.pdbx_seq_one_letter_code
_entity_poly.pdbx_strand_id
1 'polypeptide(L)'
;MEKATFETLLQLLQPHLPTRTVSIEKKVLSHLWFLGNKESFRSVADRFNLSKGTLHATFFEVCEALKVVRPQIIYWPNRNEQARIVEGFLNRTGFPGVVDCIDGFYIPIPGPSEHRADYICRKGFPCI
;
A
#
# COMPACT_ATOMS: atom_id res chain seq x y z
N MET A 1 -7.38 -7.86 5.22
CA MET A 1 -6.74 -8.56 4.09
C MET A 1 -7.10 -10.04 4.22
N GLU A 2 -7.56 -10.66 3.15
CA GLU A 2 -7.83 -12.11 3.15
C GLU A 2 -6.52 -12.90 3.18
N LYS A 3 -6.56 -14.10 3.76
CA LYS A 3 -5.39 -14.98 3.87
C LYS A 3 -4.77 -15.29 2.50
N ALA A 4 -5.61 -15.56 1.49
CA ALA A 4 -5.14 -15.87 0.14
C ALA A 4 -4.35 -14.71 -0.49
N THR A 5 -4.82 -13.46 -0.31
CA THR A 5 -4.09 -12.27 -0.81
C THR A 5 -2.73 -12.13 -0.16
N PHE A 6 -2.64 -12.42 1.15
CA PHE A 6 -1.37 -12.41 1.87
C PHE A 6 -0.42 -13.48 1.33
N GLU A 7 -0.89 -14.70 1.08
CA GLU A 7 -0.08 -15.79 0.54
C GLU A 7 0.46 -15.46 -0.86
N THR A 8 -0.36 -14.86 -1.74
CA THR A 8 0.09 -14.38 -3.05
C THR A 8 1.18 -13.32 -2.92
N LEU A 9 0.99 -12.34 -2.02
CA LEU A 9 1.99 -11.31 -1.77
C LEU A 9 3.29 -11.91 -1.23
N LEU A 10 3.20 -12.88 -0.32
CA LEU A 10 4.35 -13.55 0.27
C LEU A 10 5.16 -14.29 -0.80
N GLN A 11 4.49 -15.05 -1.68
CA GLN A 11 5.12 -15.74 -2.81
C GLN A 11 5.82 -14.76 -3.76
N LEU A 12 5.20 -13.61 -4.03
CA LEU A 12 5.74 -12.59 -4.91
C LEU A 12 6.99 -11.91 -4.32
N LEU A 13 7.02 -11.67 -3.01
CA LEU A 13 8.14 -10.97 -2.36
C LEU A 13 9.28 -11.90 -1.92
N GLN A 14 9.00 -13.19 -1.71
CA GLN A 14 9.96 -14.17 -1.20
C GLN A 14 11.30 -14.23 -1.97
N PRO A 15 11.34 -14.20 -3.32
CA PRO A 15 12.59 -14.21 -4.07
C PRO A 15 13.46 -12.96 -3.86
N HIS A 16 12.88 -11.88 -3.36
CA HIS A 16 13.50 -10.56 -3.24
C HIS A 16 13.81 -10.17 -1.79
N LEU A 17 13.51 -11.04 -0.82
CA LEU A 17 13.70 -10.78 0.59
C LEU A 17 14.82 -11.66 1.17
N PRO A 18 15.75 -11.08 1.97
CA PRO A 18 16.78 -11.88 2.62
C PRO A 18 16.16 -12.76 3.71
N THR A 19 16.65 -13.98 3.86
CA THR A 19 16.15 -14.96 4.84
C THR A 19 16.81 -14.87 6.22
N ARG A 20 17.80 -13.98 6.38
CA ARG A 20 18.55 -13.84 7.64
C ARG A 20 17.75 -13.11 8.72
N THR A 21 17.97 -13.51 9.97
CA THR A 21 17.54 -12.86 11.23
C THR A 21 16.04 -12.88 11.53
N VAL A 22 15.19 -12.65 10.53
CA VAL A 22 13.72 -12.62 10.66
C VAL A 22 13.12 -13.43 9.52
N SER A 23 12.11 -14.26 9.78
CA SER A 23 11.43 -15.00 8.72
C SER A 23 10.73 -14.06 7.75
N ILE A 24 10.67 -14.42 6.47
CA ILE A 24 10.06 -13.60 5.41
C ILE A 24 8.60 -13.26 5.77
N GLU A 25 7.84 -14.25 6.22
CA GLU A 25 6.46 -14.08 6.69
C GLU A 25 6.34 -12.97 7.75
N LYS A 26 7.23 -12.99 8.75
CA LYS A 26 7.24 -12.00 9.83
C LYS A 26 7.65 -10.61 9.34
N LYS A 27 8.54 -10.50 8.36
CA LYS A 27 8.88 -9.22 7.69
C LYS A 27 7.65 -8.64 7.00
N VAL A 28 6.96 -9.44 6.17
CA VAL A 28 5.79 -9.00 5.43
C VAL A 28 4.64 -8.65 6.38
N LEU A 29 4.35 -9.48 7.38
CA LEU A 29 3.29 -9.22 8.37
C LEU A 29 3.55 -7.94 9.18
N SER A 30 4.77 -7.74 9.69
CA SER A 30 5.09 -6.54 10.46
C SER A 30 5.05 -5.28 9.61
N HIS A 31 5.45 -5.36 8.34
CA HIS A 31 5.32 -4.27 7.38
C HIS A 31 3.85 -3.92 7.10
N LEU A 32 3.02 -4.92 6.78
CA LEU A 32 1.58 -4.72 6.55
C LEU A 32 0.87 -4.19 7.80
N TRP A 33 1.22 -4.69 8.98
CA TRP A 33 0.68 -4.19 10.24
C TRP A 33 1.03 -2.72 10.44
N PHE A 34 2.28 -2.34 10.19
CA PHE A 34 2.71 -0.94 10.30
C PHE A 34 1.95 -0.03 9.33
N LEU A 35 1.79 -0.43 8.06
CA LEU A 35 1.06 0.38 7.08
C LEU A 35 -0.45 0.46 7.35
N GLY A 36 -1.03 -0.62 7.86
CA GLY A 36 -2.48 -0.71 8.13
C GLY A 36 -2.92 -0.04 9.43
N ASN A 37 -1.99 0.29 10.33
CA ASN A 37 -2.30 0.81 11.66
C ASN A 37 -1.55 2.12 11.94
N LYS A 38 -2.16 3.01 12.72
CA LYS A 38 -1.52 4.25 13.19
C LYS A 38 -0.63 3.99 14.41
N GLU A 39 0.32 3.07 14.28
CA GLU A 39 1.23 2.68 15.36
C GLU A 39 2.66 3.18 15.11
N SER A 40 3.38 3.43 16.20
CA SER A 40 4.82 3.75 16.11
C SER A 40 5.64 2.50 15.84
N PHE A 41 6.85 2.67 15.27
CA PHE A 41 7.82 1.58 15.12
C PHE A 41 8.08 0.83 16.43
N ARG A 42 8.06 1.52 17.58
CA ARG A 42 8.26 0.87 18.88
C ARG A 42 7.13 -0.12 19.19
N SER A 43 5.88 0.33 19.05
CA SER A 43 4.69 -0.49 19.32
C SER A 43 4.63 -1.73 18.43
N VAL A 44 4.92 -1.56 17.13
CA VAL A 44 4.96 -2.68 16.19
C VAL A 44 6.13 -3.61 16.48
N ALA A 45 7.30 -3.08 16.85
CA ALA A 45 8.46 -3.90 17.18
C ALA A 45 8.18 -4.79 18.40
N ASP A 46 7.58 -4.22 19.46
CA ASP A 46 7.17 -4.95 20.66
C ASP A 46 6.14 -6.05 20.30
N ARG A 47 5.13 -5.73 19.47
CA ARG A 47 4.10 -6.69 19.03
C ARG A 47 4.68 -7.88 18.28
N PHE A 48 5.67 -7.65 17.44
CA PHE A 48 6.32 -8.70 16.67
C PHE A 48 7.53 -9.29 17.39
N ASN A 49 7.80 -8.94 18.66
CA ASN A 49 9.00 -9.38 19.38
C ASN A 49 10.29 -9.17 18.55
N LEU A 50 10.47 -7.94 18.09
CA LEU A 50 11.64 -7.45 17.36
C LEU A 50 12.21 -6.25 18.10
N SER A 51 13.51 -5.99 17.93
CA SER A 51 14.04 -4.68 18.30
C SER A 51 13.53 -3.61 17.34
N LYS A 52 13.41 -2.35 17.79
CA LYS A 52 13.05 -1.21 16.92
C LYS A 52 13.97 -1.12 15.69
N GLY A 53 15.27 -1.34 15.87
CA GLY A 53 16.26 -1.32 14.78
C GLY A 53 16.06 -2.46 13.79
N THR A 54 15.75 -3.66 14.27
CA THR A 54 15.42 -4.81 13.43
C THR A 54 14.16 -4.55 12.61
N LEU A 55 13.08 -4.06 13.23
CA LEU A 55 11.85 -3.73 12.51
C LEU A 55 12.10 -2.68 11.43
N HIS A 56 12.87 -1.64 11.74
CA HIS A 56 13.25 -0.61 10.78
C HIS A 56 14.00 -1.22 9.59
N ALA A 57 15.02 -2.04 9.82
CA ALA A 57 15.75 -2.71 8.75
C ALA A 57 14.84 -3.60 7.89
N THR A 58 14.01 -4.44 8.52
CA THR A 58 13.08 -5.32 7.77
C THR A 58 12.02 -4.53 7.01
N PHE A 59 11.60 -3.37 7.51
CA PHE A 59 10.65 -2.51 6.83
C PHE A 59 11.21 -2.03 5.49
N PHE A 60 12.46 -1.58 5.46
CA PHE A 60 13.13 -1.15 4.23
C PHE A 60 13.45 -2.31 3.28
N GLU A 61 13.78 -3.50 3.79
CA GLU A 61 13.93 -4.70 2.96
C GLU A 61 12.63 -5.01 2.19
N VAL A 62 11.47 -4.90 2.85
CA VAL A 62 10.17 -5.08 2.21
C VAL A 62 9.87 -3.96 1.20
N CYS A 63 10.22 -2.70 1.49
CA CYS A 63 10.09 -1.61 0.52
C CYS A 63 10.89 -1.86 -0.77
N GLU A 64 12.14 -2.31 -0.66
CA GLU A 64 12.95 -2.61 -1.85
C GLU A 64 12.42 -3.82 -2.62
N ALA A 65 11.95 -4.86 -1.93
CA ALA A 65 11.28 -5.99 -2.59
C ALA A 65 10.01 -5.53 -3.35
N LEU A 66 9.18 -4.69 -2.73
CA LEU A 66 7.99 -4.11 -3.35
C LEU A 66 8.34 -3.29 -4.59
N LYS A 67 9.42 -2.51 -4.55
CA LYS A 67 9.91 -1.71 -5.68
C LYS A 67 10.32 -2.59 -6.87
N VAL A 68 10.92 -3.75 -6.63
CA VAL A 68 11.29 -4.71 -7.68
C VAL A 68 10.05 -5.33 -8.33
N VAL A 69 9.05 -5.71 -7.55
CA VAL A 69 7.84 -6.37 -8.07
C VAL A 69 6.79 -5.38 -8.61
N ARG A 70 6.91 -4.09 -8.27
CA ARG A 70 6.00 -3.01 -8.68
C ARG A 70 5.56 -3.09 -10.16
N PRO A 71 6.45 -3.28 -11.15
CA PRO A 71 6.04 -3.29 -12.55
C PRO A 71 5.11 -4.45 -12.94
N GLN A 72 5.04 -5.51 -12.11
CA GLN A 72 4.17 -6.66 -12.35
C GLN A 72 2.73 -6.43 -11.85
N ILE A 73 2.55 -5.46 -10.93
CA ILE A 73 1.28 -5.22 -10.24
C ILE A 73 0.70 -3.86 -10.64
N ILE A 74 1.55 -2.84 -10.80
CA ILE A 74 1.16 -1.47 -11.13
C ILE A 74 1.61 -1.22 -12.58
N TYR A 75 0.68 -1.42 -13.50
CA TYR A 75 0.91 -1.23 -14.93
C TYR A 75 -0.36 -0.71 -15.60
N TRP A 76 -0.20 -0.18 -16.82
CA TRP A 76 -1.33 0.25 -17.62
C TRP A 76 -1.89 -0.92 -18.42
N PRO A 77 -3.21 -1.17 -18.38
CA PRO A 77 -3.79 -2.32 -19.05
C PRO A 77 -3.53 -2.25 -20.55
N ASN A 78 -3.29 -3.40 -21.17
CA ASN A 78 -3.22 -3.46 -22.62
C ASN A 78 -4.62 -3.26 -23.23
N ARG A 79 -4.69 -3.09 -24.56
CA ARG A 79 -5.95 -2.78 -25.26
C ARG A 79 -7.09 -3.77 -24.97
N ASN A 80 -6.78 -5.05 -24.85
CA ASN A 80 -7.77 -6.10 -24.59
C ASN A 80 -8.23 -6.09 -23.13
N GLU A 81 -7.30 -5.87 -22.19
CA GLU A 81 -7.63 -5.69 -20.77
C GLU A 81 -8.47 -4.43 -20.56
N GLN A 82 -8.07 -3.32 -21.16
CA GLN A 82 -8.77 -2.05 -21.07
C GLN A 82 -10.22 -2.18 -21.59
N ALA A 83 -10.44 -2.84 -22.73
CA ALA A 83 -11.78 -3.07 -23.26
C ALA A 83 -12.66 -3.85 -22.27
N ARG A 84 -12.11 -4.92 -21.66
CA ARG A 84 -12.82 -5.71 -20.63
C ARG A 84 -13.11 -4.89 -19.37
N ILE A 85 -12.18 -4.04 -18.94
CA ILE A 85 -12.36 -3.19 -17.76
C ILE A 85 -13.48 -2.16 -18.02
N VAL A 86 -13.43 -1.48 -19.17
CA VAL A 86 -14.43 -0.48 -19.57
C VAL A 86 -15.83 -1.10 -19.62
N GLU A 87 -15.98 -2.24 -20.29
CA GLU A 87 -17.25 -2.96 -20.36
C GLU A 87 -17.73 -3.41 -18.97
N GLY A 88 -16.83 -3.98 -18.16
CA GLY A 88 -17.15 -4.44 -16.81
C GLY A 88 -17.59 -3.32 -15.87
N PHE A 89 -16.99 -2.13 -15.97
CA PHE A 89 -17.44 -0.96 -15.21
C PHE A 89 -18.77 -0.44 -15.71
N LEU A 90 -18.94 -0.29 -17.02
CA LEU A 90 -20.21 0.16 -17.61
C LEU A 90 -21.37 -0.73 -17.15
N ASN A 91 -21.20 -2.06 -17.19
CA ASN A 91 -22.24 -3.01 -16.78
C ASN A 91 -22.56 -2.96 -15.29
N ARG A 92 -21.59 -2.63 -14.43
CA ARG A 92 -21.77 -2.60 -12.96
C ARG A 92 -22.27 -1.26 -12.44
N THR A 93 -21.84 -0.16 -13.05
CA THR A 93 -22.04 1.20 -12.50
C THR A 93 -22.84 2.12 -13.42
N GLY A 94 -23.01 1.76 -14.70
CA GLY A 94 -23.58 2.63 -15.73
C GLY A 94 -22.65 3.77 -16.18
N PHE A 95 -21.44 3.88 -15.61
CA PHE A 95 -20.50 4.95 -15.93
C PHE A 95 -19.54 4.50 -17.05
N PRO A 96 -19.54 5.18 -18.22
CA PRO A 96 -18.75 4.75 -19.36
C PRO A 96 -17.27 5.16 -19.24
N GLY A 97 -16.40 4.41 -19.93
CA GLY A 97 -15.00 4.81 -20.15
C GLY A 97 -14.04 4.63 -18.96
N VAL A 98 -14.45 3.93 -17.90
CA VAL A 98 -13.56 3.63 -16.75
C VAL A 98 -12.50 2.62 -17.16
N VAL A 99 -11.23 3.02 -17.11
CA VAL A 99 -10.08 2.16 -17.44
C VAL A 99 -9.41 1.57 -16.20
N ASP A 100 -9.58 2.21 -15.04
CA ASP A 100 -9.16 1.73 -13.72
C ASP A 100 -9.78 2.63 -12.62
N CYS A 101 -9.63 2.27 -11.35
CA CYS A 101 -10.06 3.06 -10.20
C CYS A 101 -8.96 3.12 -9.13
N ILE A 102 -8.54 4.33 -8.78
CA ILE A 102 -7.60 4.59 -7.69
C ILE A 102 -8.33 5.45 -6.65
N ASP A 103 -8.37 5.02 -5.40
CA ASP A 103 -8.90 5.82 -4.31
C ASP A 103 -7.89 6.90 -3.88
N GLY A 104 -8.41 8.04 -3.42
CA GLY A 104 -7.58 9.14 -2.94
C GLY A 104 -7.03 8.89 -1.54
N PHE A 105 -5.81 9.34 -1.29
CA PHE A 105 -5.25 9.41 0.06
C PHE A 105 -5.05 10.87 0.46
N TYR A 106 -5.42 11.23 1.69
CA TYR A 106 -5.27 12.58 2.21
C TYR A 106 -3.97 12.70 3.01
N ILE A 107 -3.04 13.53 2.56
CA ILE A 107 -1.78 13.82 3.26
C ILE A 107 -1.97 15.10 4.08
N PRO A 108 -2.00 15.03 5.43
CA PRO A 108 -2.18 16.21 6.26
C PRO A 108 -1.07 17.23 6.03
N ILE A 109 -1.45 18.49 5.88
CA ILE A 109 -0.53 19.63 5.79
C ILE A 109 -0.91 20.67 6.87
N PRO A 110 0.00 21.58 7.26
CA PRO A 110 -0.35 22.71 8.14
C PRO A 110 -1.48 23.60 7.56
N GLY A 111 -1.63 23.59 6.24
CA GLY A 111 -2.53 24.44 5.47
C GLY A 111 -1.85 25.76 5.11
N PRO A 112 -2.02 26.27 3.88
CA PRO A 112 -1.48 27.56 3.48
C PRO A 112 -2.15 28.71 4.25
N SER A 113 -1.44 29.84 4.33
CA SER A 113 -1.95 31.08 4.95
C SER A 113 -3.05 31.73 4.10
N GLU A 114 -2.91 31.66 2.79
CA GLU A 114 -3.91 32.11 1.82
C GLU A 114 -4.76 30.92 1.38
N HIS A 115 -6.04 31.15 1.11
CA HIS A 115 -6.94 30.13 0.55
C HIS A 115 -7.03 28.82 1.36
N ARG A 116 -6.82 28.87 2.68
CA ARG A 116 -6.81 27.68 3.55
C ARG A 116 -8.04 26.79 3.41
N ALA A 117 -9.21 27.39 3.19
CA ALA A 117 -10.48 26.69 3.01
C ALA A 117 -10.44 25.69 1.84
N ASP A 118 -9.68 26.00 0.79
CA ASP A 118 -9.58 25.17 -0.43
C ASP A 118 -8.78 23.87 -0.18
N TYR A 119 -8.05 23.80 0.94
CA TYR A 119 -7.27 22.64 1.34
C TYR A 119 -7.97 21.79 2.39
N ILE A 120 -9.16 22.17 2.85
CA ILE A 120 -9.92 21.38 3.83
C ILE A 120 -10.58 20.19 3.12
N CYS A 121 -10.12 18.97 3.42
CA CYS A 121 -10.79 17.78 2.90
C CYS A 121 -12.10 17.46 3.61
N ARG A 122 -12.80 16.45 3.09
CA ARG A 122 -13.99 15.84 3.69
C ARG A 122 -13.80 15.42 5.16
N LYS A 123 -12.57 15.23 5.63
CA LYS A 123 -12.27 14.87 7.04
C LYS A 123 -12.06 16.08 7.97
N GLY A 124 -12.22 17.30 7.46
CA GLY A 124 -12.21 18.53 8.27
C GLY A 124 -10.82 19.03 8.67
N PHE A 125 -9.75 18.58 8.00
CA PHE A 125 -8.40 19.08 8.22
C PHE A 125 -7.72 19.46 6.89
N PRO A 126 -6.71 20.36 6.91
CA PRO A 126 -5.98 20.73 5.71
C PRO A 126 -5.14 19.55 5.18
N CYS A 127 -5.27 19.21 3.90
CA CYS A 127 -4.47 18.16 3.26
C CYS A 127 -4.34 18.38 1.75
N ILE A 128 -3.47 17.59 1.14
CA ILE A 128 -3.40 17.36 -0.31
C ILE A 128 -3.79 15.91 -0.64
#